data_AF-A0A1C0UZR5-F1
#
_entry.id   AF-A0A1C0UZR5-F1
#
_cell.length_a   1.000
_cell.length_b   1.000
_cell.length_c   1.000
_cell.angle_alpha   90.00
_cell.angle_beta   90.00
_cell.angle_gamma   90.00
#
_symmetry.space_group_name_H-M   'P 1'
#
loop_
_entity.id
_entity.type
_entity.pdbx_description
1 polymer ?
#
loop_
_entity_poly.entity_id
_entity_poly.type
_entity_poly.pdbx_seq_one_letter_code
_entity_poly.pdbx_strand_id
1 'polypeptide(L)'
;MSGSHEKEAVEILAEAYINAYSVSRNTKCLVVILIDDFDLSVASTFDEREYTVNSQLLTGFLMNLADDPTKCGREKVSRIPIIVTGNNFTSLYDPLTRHGRMDFFTWFPTHEQKLEIVKHMYGSCISRQDLSRLSQLVHEFHDEPVSFFDALKNDYLNDIISRVIRNSGSLKIGEVEKAAKSAFAQGIDVAHLRTLAIQRKAVQRKDYIRYPDVAKNNQAYYLPGQSGQNF
;
A
#
# COMPACT_ATOMS: atom_id res chain seq x y z
N MET A 1 0.06 -12.46 9.64
CA MET A 1 0.09 -13.93 9.85
C MET A 1 1.39 -14.34 10.53
N SER A 2 1.46 -14.21 11.85
CA SER A 2 2.58 -14.67 12.68
C SER A 2 1.99 -15.32 13.94
N GLY A 3 1.50 -16.55 13.78
CA GLY A 3 0.93 -17.31 14.88
C GLY A 3 2.01 -17.83 15.84
N SER A 4 1.66 -17.97 17.12
CA SER A 4 2.54 -18.53 18.16
C SER A 4 2.54 -20.05 18.18
N HIS A 5 1.63 -20.69 17.43
CA HIS A 5 1.48 -22.14 17.35
C HIS A 5 1.72 -22.65 15.91
N GLU A 6 2.23 -23.88 15.79
CA GLU A 6 2.38 -24.57 14.50
C GLU A 6 1.02 -24.68 13.80
N LYS A 7 0.94 -24.39 12.48
CA LYS A 7 -0.27 -24.44 11.61
C LYS A 7 -1.32 -23.32 11.75
N GLU A 8 -1.21 -22.45 12.74
CA GLU A 8 -2.21 -21.38 12.98
C GLU A 8 -2.47 -20.50 11.74
N ALA A 9 -1.41 -20.14 10.98
CA ALA A 9 -1.55 -19.35 9.77
C ALA A 9 -2.33 -20.06 8.65
N VAL A 10 -2.19 -21.40 8.54
CA VAL A 10 -2.94 -22.21 7.56
C VAL A 10 -4.40 -22.28 7.95
N GLU A 11 -4.69 -22.47 9.24
CA GLU A 11 -6.05 -22.56 9.75
C GLU A 11 -6.81 -21.25 9.55
N ILE A 12 -6.20 -20.12 9.89
CA ILE A 12 -6.78 -18.79 9.67
C ILE A 12 -7.10 -18.57 8.19
N LEU A 13 -6.18 -18.92 7.29
CA LEU A 13 -6.39 -18.72 5.85
C LEU A 13 -7.47 -19.67 5.29
N ALA A 14 -7.49 -20.93 5.74
CA ALA A 14 -8.51 -21.89 5.35
C ALA A 14 -9.91 -21.45 5.82
N GLU A 15 -10.02 -20.99 7.08
CA GLU A 15 -11.26 -20.46 7.63
C GLU A 15 -11.72 -19.21 6.85
N ALA A 16 -10.81 -18.27 6.57
CA ALA A 16 -11.10 -17.09 5.76
C ALA A 16 -11.61 -17.47 4.36
N TYR A 17 -11.03 -18.48 3.72
CA TYR A 17 -11.46 -18.95 2.40
C TYR A 17 -12.85 -19.60 2.43
N ILE A 18 -13.12 -20.46 3.41
CA ILE A 18 -14.43 -21.09 3.58
C ILE A 18 -15.51 -20.05 3.91
N ASN A 19 -15.16 -19.05 4.74
CA ASN A 19 -16.06 -17.94 5.06
C ASN A 19 -16.35 -17.08 3.84
N ALA A 20 -15.33 -16.69 3.07
CA ALA A 20 -15.50 -15.93 1.83
C ALA A 20 -16.37 -16.67 0.81
N TYR A 21 -16.17 -17.99 0.66
CA TYR A 21 -17.03 -18.86 -0.12
C TYR A 21 -18.49 -18.85 0.37
N SER A 22 -18.70 -19.01 1.67
CA SER A 22 -20.04 -19.03 2.27
C SER A 22 -20.76 -17.69 2.06
N VAL A 23 -20.06 -16.56 2.23
CA VAL A 23 -20.59 -15.22 1.96
C VAL A 23 -20.95 -15.08 0.49
N SER A 24 -20.06 -15.44 -0.44
CA SER A 24 -20.33 -15.35 -1.88
C SER A 24 -21.55 -16.20 -2.27
N ARG A 25 -21.65 -17.43 -1.76
CA ARG A 25 -22.77 -18.32 -2.04
C ARG A 25 -24.11 -17.79 -1.53
N ASN A 26 -24.13 -17.21 -0.33
CA ASN A 26 -25.35 -16.74 0.34
C ASN A 26 -25.82 -15.39 -0.20
N THR A 27 -24.87 -14.48 -0.45
CA THR A 27 -25.19 -13.11 -0.93
C THR A 27 -25.30 -13.01 -2.45
N LYS A 28 -24.77 -14.00 -3.19
CA LYS A 28 -24.58 -13.94 -4.65
C LYS A 28 -23.68 -12.80 -5.13
N CYS A 29 -22.89 -12.22 -4.22
CA CYS A 29 -21.90 -11.20 -4.55
C CYS A 29 -20.53 -11.83 -4.86
N LEU A 30 -19.74 -11.11 -5.64
CA LEU A 30 -18.32 -11.38 -5.80
C LEU A 30 -17.61 -11.07 -4.49
N VAL A 31 -16.80 -12.01 -4.01
CA VAL A 31 -16.00 -11.88 -2.78
C VAL A 31 -14.56 -12.19 -3.13
N VAL A 32 -13.63 -11.43 -2.57
CA VAL A 32 -12.19 -11.62 -2.69
C VAL A 32 -11.57 -11.68 -1.30
N ILE A 33 -10.43 -12.35 -1.19
CA ILE A 33 -9.57 -12.26 -0.01
C ILE A 33 -8.43 -11.31 -0.36
N LEU A 34 -8.22 -10.29 0.46
CA LEU A 34 -7.08 -9.39 0.36
C LEU A 34 -6.10 -9.72 1.49
N ILE A 35 -4.86 -10.06 1.14
CA ILE A 35 -3.77 -10.25 2.09
C ILE A 35 -2.77 -9.11 1.90
N ASP A 36 -2.73 -8.21 2.87
CA ASP A 36 -1.86 -7.04 2.83
C ASP A 36 -0.45 -7.36 3.36
N ASP A 37 0.56 -6.67 2.84
CA ASP A 37 1.99 -6.81 3.22
C ASP A 37 2.48 -8.27 3.26
N PHE A 38 2.14 -9.04 2.23
CA PHE A 38 2.49 -10.46 2.15
C PHE A 38 4.00 -10.71 2.07
N ASP A 39 4.76 -9.77 1.53
CA ASP A 39 6.23 -9.80 1.50
C ASP A 39 6.88 -9.56 2.87
N LEU A 40 6.15 -9.06 3.86
CA LEU A 40 6.59 -9.03 5.25
C LEU A 40 6.14 -10.27 6.03
N SER A 41 5.28 -11.09 5.43
CA SER A 41 4.78 -12.32 6.03
C SER A 41 5.86 -13.40 6.09
N VAL A 42 5.57 -14.43 6.89
CA VAL A 42 6.39 -15.61 7.13
C VAL A 42 6.78 -16.36 5.84
N ALA A 43 6.16 -16.04 4.69
CA ALA A 43 6.49 -16.58 3.37
C ALA A 43 7.66 -15.87 2.65
N SER A 44 8.18 -14.76 3.19
CA SER A 44 9.33 -14.04 2.64
C SER A 44 10.66 -14.53 3.20
N THR A 45 11.63 -14.78 2.32
CA THR A 45 13.03 -14.99 2.73
C THR A 45 13.75 -13.66 2.81
N PHE A 46 14.01 -13.21 4.03
CA PHE A 46 15.06 -12.24 4.27
C PHE A 46 16.35 -13.00 4.61
N ASP A 47 17.51 -12.50 4.18
CA ASP A 47 18.84 -13.13 4.27
C ASP A 47 19.24 -13.64 5.68
N GLU A 48 18.53 -13.23 6.74
CA GLU A 48 18.81 -13.61 8.13
C GLU A 48 17.67 -14.41 8.81
N ARG A 49 16.58 -14.74 8.10
CA ARG A 49 15.48 -15.55 8.66
C ARG A 49 15.47 -16.95 8.04
N GLU A 50 15.78 -17.97 8.86
CA GLU A 50 15.56 -19.36 8.49
C GLU A 50 14.08 -19.59 8.13
N TYR A 51 13.82 -20.30 7.03
CA TYR A 51 12.49 -20.78 6.69
C TYR A 51 11.89 -21.53 7.89
N THR A 52 10.82 -20.98 8.46
CA THR A 52 10.13 -21.65 9.57
C THR A 52 9.21 -22.75 9.04
N VAL A 53 8.91 -23.76 9.86
CA VAL A 53 7.91 -24.80 9.55
C VAL A 53 6.56 -24.17 9.16
N ASN A 54 6.18 -23.06 9.82
CA ASN A 54 4.97 -22.30 9.50
C ASN A 54 5.00 -21.70 8.08
N SER A 55 6.15 -21.23 7.60
CA SER A 55 6.35 -20.75 6.23
C SER A 55 6.08 -21.86 5.20
N GLN A 56 6.60 -23.05 5.47
CA GLN A 56 6.48 -24.21 4.58
C GLN A 56 5.03 -24.71 4.51
N LEU A 57 4.36 -24.80 5.66
CA LEU A 57 2.97 -25.23 5.76
C LEU A 57 2.03 -24.26 5.05
N LEU A 58 2.20 -22.95 5.26
CA LEU A 58 1.41 -21.92 4.58
C LEU A 58 1.61 -21.96 3.06
N THR A 59 2.87 -22.11 2.63
CA THR A 59 3.20 -22.19 1.21
C THR A 59 2.59 -23.43 0.57
N GLY A 60 2.70 -24.60 1.20
CA GLY A 60 2.09 -25.83 0.71
C GLY A 60 0.56 -25.74 0.62
N PHE A 61 -0.08 -25.08 1.59
CA PHE A 61 -1.52 -24.83 1.54
C PHE A 61 -1.91 -23.95 0.35
N LEU A 62 -1.20 -22.83 0.13
CA LEU A 62 -1.44 -21.94 -1.00
C LEU A 62 -1.22 -22.64 -2.34
N MET A 63 -0.20 -23.50 -2.45
CA MET A 63 0.04 -24.32 -3.65
C MET A 63 -1.13 -25.25 -3.94
N ASN A 64 -1.62 -25.98 -2.93
CA ASN A 64 -2.76 -26.89 -3.10
C ASN A 64 -4.02 -26.13 -3.55
N LEU A 65 -4.25 -24.95 -2.99
CA LEU A 65 -5.39 -24.12 -3.33
C LEU A 65 -5.28 -23.52 -4.74
N ALA A 66 -4.07 -23.17 -5.18
CA ALA A 66 -3.82 -22.70 -6.54
C ALA A 66 -4.00 -23.82 -7.58
N ASP A 67 -3.62 -25.05 -7.23
CA ASP A 67 -3.77 -26.23 -8.11
C ASP A 67 -5.24 -26.70 -8.23
N ASP A 68 -5.99 -26.73 -7.12
CA ASP A 68 -7.43 -27.05 -7.10
C ASP A 68 -8.22 -26.05 -6.23
N PRO A 69 -8.68 -24.93 -6.81
CA PRO A 69 -9.39 -23.90 -6.06
C PRO A 69 -10.82 -24.29 -5.68
N THR A 70 -11.29 -25.47 -6.08
CA THR A 70 -12.62 -26.00 -5.74
C THR A 70 -12.62 -26.82 -4.44
N LYS A 71 -11.45 -26.93 -3.80
CA LYS A 71 -11.27 -27.67 -2.57
C LYS A 71 -10.40 -26.90 -1.58
N CYS A 72 -10.94 -26.64 -0.39
CA CYS A 72 -10.19 -26.05 0.72
C CYS A 72 -10.11 -27.08 1.85
N GLY A 73 -8.95 -27.74 1.99
CA GLY A 73 -8.81 -28.87 2.92
C GLY A 73 -9.73 -30.03 2.53
N ARG A 74 -10.73 -30.33 3.36
CA ARG A 74 -11.75 -31.36 3.08
C ARG A 74 -13.05 -30.80 2.50
N GLU A 75 -13.22 -29.48 2.51
CA GLU A 75 -14.45 -28.81 2.08
C GLU A 75 -14.48 -28.60 0.57
N LYS A 76 -15.63 -28.87 -0.05
CA LYS A 76 -15.89 -28.54 -1.46
C LYS A 76 -16.44 -27.12 -1.55
N VAL A 77 -15.70 -26.26 -2.23
CA VAL A 77 -15.92 -24.81 -2.30
C VAL A 77 -15.93 -24.35 -3.75
N SER A 78 -16.40 -23.13 -3.99
CA SER A 78 -16.16 -22.43 -5.25
C SER A 78 -14.87 -21.60 -5.14
N ARG A 79 -14.24 -21.32 -6.28
CA ARG A 79 -13.01 -20.51 -6.32
C ARG A 79 -13.27 -19.11 -5.76
N ILE A 80 -12.42 -18.69 -4.83
CA ILE A 80 -12.36 -17.33 -4.30
C ILE A 80 -11.03 -16.68 -4.73
N PRO A 81 -11.06 -15.54 -5.42
CA PRO A 81 -9.84 -14.81 -5.76
C PRO A 81 -9.09 -14.37 -4.49
N ILE A 82 -7.76 -14.55 -4.50
CA ILE A 82 -6.87 -14.02 -3.49
C ILE A 82 -6.01 -12.94 -4.15
N ILE A 83 -6.06 -11.72 -3.60
CA ILE A 83 -5.21 -10.60 -3.98
C ILE A 83 -4.19 -10.43 -2.86
N VAL A 84 -2.92 -10.37 -3.23
CA VAL A 84 -1.81 -10.12 -2.30
C VAL A 84 -1.12 -8.81 -2.67
N THR A 85 -0.73 -8.04 -1.67
CA THR A 85 0.09 -6.82 -1.84
C THR A 85 1.44 -7.02 -1.15
N GLY A 86 2.44 -6.25 -1.57
CA GLY A 86 3.77 -6.27 -1.01
C GLY A 86 4.72 -5.37 -1.79
N ASN A 87 5.83 -5.00 -1.18
CA ASN A 87 6.86 -4.14 -1.79
C ASN A 87 7.80 -4.94 -2.69
N ASN A 88 8.19 -6.15 -2.27
CA ASN A 88 9.10 -6.98 -3.04
C ASN A 88 8.79 -8.49 -2.94
N PHE A 89 8.50 -9.10 -4.09
CA PHE A 89 8.24 -10.52 -4.19
C PHE A 89 9.39 -11.35 -4.79
N THR A 90 10.58 -10.77 -5.00
CA THR A 90 11.75 -11.50 -5.52
C THR A 90 12.17 -12.67 -4.63
N SER A 91 11.87 -12.58 -3.34
CA SER A 91 12.21 -13.58 -2.32
C SER A 91 11.04 -14.54 -2.00
N LEU A 92 9.98 -14.54 -2.83
CA LEU A 92 8.93 -15.55 -2.71
C LEU A 92 9.47 -16.93 -3.10
N TYR A 93 8.96 -17.96 -2.43
CA TYR A 93 9.32 -19.33 -2.73
C TYR A 93 8.89 -19.73 -4.16
N ASP A 94 9.86 -20.15 -5.00
CA ASP A 94 9.67 -20.42 -6.43
C ASP A 94 8.41 -21.25 -6.79
N PRO A 95 8.01 -22.29 -6.03
CA PRO A 95 6.79 -23.05 -6.29
C PRO A 95 5.48 -22.26 -6.33
N LEU A 96 5.36 -21.12 -5.63
CA LEU A 96 4.18 -20.25 -5.73
C LEU A 96 4.19 -19.39 -7.00
N THR A 97 5.39 -19.11 -7.52
CA THR A 97 5.60 -18.26 -8.70
C THR A 97 5.50 -19.02 -10.03
N ARG A 98 5.24 -20.33 -9.98
CA ARG A 98 5.05 -21.15 -11.19
C ARG A 98 3.83 -20.69 -11.99
N HIS A 99 3.93 -20.80 -13.32
CA HIS A 99 2.85 -20.45 -14.23
C HIS A 99 1.51 -21.10 -13.84
N GLY A 100 0.46 -20.28 -13.80
CA GLY A 100 -0.91 -20.72 -13.48
C GLY A 100 -1.28 -20.64 -12.00
N ARG A 101 -0.34 -20.34 -11.09
CA ARG A 101 -0.62 -20.23 -9.65
C ARG A 101 -0.73 -18.78 -9.15
N MET A 102 0.12 -17.90 -9.65
CA MET A 102 0.15 -16.48 -9.28
C MET A 102 0.45 -15.63 -10.50
N ASP A 103 -0.25 -14.50 -10.62
CA ASP A 103 0.02 -13.47 -11.61
C ASP A 103 0.61 -12.24 -10.89
N PHE A 104 1.71 -11.71 -11.42
CA PHE A 104 2.36 -10.53 -10.86
C PHE A 104 1.86 -9.27 -11.55
N PHE A 105 1.43 -8.30 -10.75
CA PHE A 105 1.13 -6.95 -11.20
C PHE A 105 2.03 -5.97 -10.48
N THR A 106 2.88 -5.27 -11.24
CA THR A 106 3.73 -4.22 -10.68
C THR A 106 3.07 -2.88 -10.92
N TRP A 107 2.73 -2.16 -9.85
CA TRP A 107 2.13 -0.85 -9.94
C TRP A 107 3.16 0.25 -9.72
N PHE A 108 3.39 1.05 -10.76
CA PHE A 108 4.11 2.32 -10.68
C PHE A 108 3.22 3.40 -11.30
N PRO A 109 2.71 4.36 -10.52
CA PRO A 109 1.80 5.38 -11.05
C PRO A 109 2.54 6.24 -12.08
N THR A 110 1.93 6.42 -13.24
CA THR A 110 2.40 7.42 -14.21
C THR A 110 2.32 8.82 -13.61
N HIS A 111 3.02 9.79 -14.21
CA HIS A 111 2.93 11.17 -13.77
C HIS A 111 1.47 11.69 -13.78
N GLU A 112 0.69 11.32 -14.80
CA GLU A 112 -0.72 11.70 -14.92
C GLU A 112 -1.58 11.04 -13.82
N GLN A 113 -1.41 9.75 -13.57
CA GLN A 113 -2.10 9.06 -12.47
C GLN A 113 -1.75 9.68 -11.11
N LYS A 114 -0.46 9.98 -10.87
CA LYS A 114 -0.01 10.66 -9.66
C LYS A 114 -0.67 12.03 -9.50
N LEU A 115 -0.73 12.80 -10.58
CA LEU A 115 -1.38 14.11 -10.59
C LEU A 115 -2.86 14.00 -10.24
N GLU A 116 -3.59 13.07 -10.85
CA GLU A 116 -5.01 12.88 -10.56
C GLU A 116 -5.26 12.40 -9.12
N ILE A 117 -4.46 11.47 -8.60
CA ILE A 117 -4.54 11.03 -7.21
C ILE A 117 -4.32 12.22 -6.26
N VAL A 118 -3.29 13.04 -6.50
CA VAL A 118 -3.00 14.21 -5.65
C VAL A 118 -4.11 15.27 -5.76
N LYS A 119 -4.65 15.53 -6.96
CA LYS A 119 -5.80 16.45 -7.11
C LYS A 119 -7.01 15.99 -6.31
N HIS A 120 -7.32 14.69 -6.31
CA HIS A 120 -8.42 14.14 -5.51
C HIS A 120 -8.12 14.24 -4.00
N MET A 121 -6.90 13.94 -3.57
CA MET A 121 -6.46 14.04 -2.17
C MET A 121 -6.63 15.44 -1.58
N TYR A 122 -6.44 16.47 -2.40
CA TYR A 122 -6.57 17.88 -2.04
C TYR A 122 -7.88 18.54 -2.48
N GLY A 123 -8.77 17.83 -3.17
CA GLY A 123 -9.95 18.40 -3.82
C GLY A 123 -10.94 19.07 -2.86
N SER A 124 -10.93 18.70 -1.58
CA SER A 124 -11.77 19.30 -0.53
C SER A 124 -11.14 20.51 0.16
N CYS A 125 -9.85 20.77 -0.06
CA CYS A 125 -9.10 21.79 0.67
C CYS A 125 -8.29 22.74 -0.23
N ILE A 126 -8.27 22.55 -1.55
CA ILE A 126 -7.65 23.46 -2.52
C ILE A 126 -8.72 23.98 -3.48
N SER A 127 -8.69 25.29 -3.74
CA SER A 127 -9.63 25.93 -4.66
C SER A 127 -9.39 25.49 -6.11
N ARG A 128 -10.42 25.54 -6.97
CA ARG A 128 -10.27 25.24 -8.41
C ARG A 128 -9.21 26.13 -9.09
N GLN A 129 -9.03 27.36 -8.61
CA GLN A 129 -8.06 28.31 -9.17
C GLN A 129 -6.62 27.89 -8.85
N ASP A 130 -6.42 27.23 -7.71
CA ASP A 130 -5.11 26.77 -7.22
C ASP A 130 -4.71 25.37 -7.70
N LEU A 131 -5.60 24.64 -8.38
CA LEU A 131 -5.29 23.33 -8.96
C LEU A 131 -4.13 23.38 -9.96
N SER A 132 -3.97 24.49 -10.68
CA SER A 132 -2.84 24.70 -11.60
C SER A 132 -1.51 24.74 -10.83
N ARG A 133 -1.47 25.44 -9.69
CA ARG A 133 -0.30 25.52 -8.79
C ARG A 133 -0.03 24.17 -8.14
N LEU A 134 -1.07 23.45 -7.72
CA LEU A 134 -0.92 22.08 -7.20
C LEU A 134 -0.31 21.15 -8.27
N SER A 135 -0.73 21.29 -9.52
CA SER A 135 -0.17 20.51 -10.64
C SER A 135 1.31 20.82 -10.86
N GLN A 136 1.71 22.10 -10.76
CA GLN A 136 3.12 22.50 -10.80
C GLN A 136 3.92 21.91 -9.64
N LEU A 137 3.37 21.88 -8.42
CA LEU A 137 3.98 21.23 -7.27
C LEU A 137 4.21 19.73 -7.53
N VAL A 138 3.20 19.02 -8.04
CA VAL A 138 3.34 17.59 -8.36
C VAL A 138 4.40 17.35 -9.45
N HIS A 139 4.49 18.25 -10.43
CA HIS A 139 5.51 18.20 -11.47
C HIS A 139 6.92 18.44 -10.92
N GLU A 140 7.10 19.44 -10.05
CA GLU A 140 8.38 19.73 -9.41
C GLU A 140 8.87 18.58 -8.52
N PHE A 141 7.95 17.88 -7.85
CA PHE A 141 8.23 16.78 -6.93
C PHE A 141 7.83 15.41 -7.53
N HIS A 142 7.95 15.24 -8.86
CA HIS A 142 7.45 14.05 -9.55
C HIS A 142 8.19 12.74 -9.20
N ASP A 143 9.43 12.82 -8.72
CA ASP A 143 10.20 11.65 -8.25
C ASP A 143 9.72 11.12 -6.89
N GLU A 144 8.94 11.92 -6.15
CA GLU A 144 8.48 11.54 -4.82
C GLU A 144 7.25 10.61 -4.88
N PRO A 145 7.09 9.67 -3.95
CA PRO A 145 5.92 8.79 -3.90
C PRO A 145 4.63 9.57 -3.62
N VAL A 146 3.46 8.98 -3.92
CA VAL A 146 2.15 9.62 -3.59
C VAL A 146 2.04 9.97 -2.09
N SER A 147 2.60 9.12 -1.22
CA SER A 147 2.65 9.34 0.24
C SER A 147 3.44 10.58 0.65
N PHE A 148 4.36 11.08 -0.19
CA PHE A 148 5.02 12.36 0.06
C PHE A 148 4.00 13.50 0.10
N PHE A 149 3.07 13.55 -0.85
CA PHE A 149 2.05 14.58 -0.92
C PHE A 149 1.04 14.46 0.22
N ASP A 150 0.66 13.23 0.62
CA ASP A 150 -0.16 13.05 1.82
C ASP A 150 0.55 13.57 3.08
N ALA A 151 1.85 13.31 3.20
CA ALA A 151 2.64 13.82 4.30
C ALA A 151 2.74 15.35 4.32
N LEU A 152 2.78 16.03 3.16
CA LEU A 152 2.74 17.50 3.10
C LEU A 152 1.44 18.07 3.69
N LYS A 153 0.31 17.38 3.52
CA LYS A 153 -0.97 17.77 4.11
C LYS A 153 -0.91 17.70 5.64
N ASN A 154 -0.24 16.69 6.19
CA ASN A 154 0.00 16.57 7.63
C ASN A 154 0.99 17.62 8.13
N ASP A 155 2.07 17.90 7.38
CA ASP A 155 3.05 18.94 7.71
C ASP A 155 2.38 20.33 7.75
N TYR A 156 1.44 20.60 6.85
CA TYR A 156 0.65 21.83 6.83
C TYR A 156 -0.22 21.99 8.08
N LEU A 157 -0.91 20.91 8.48
CA LEU A 157 -1.69 20.90 9.71
C LEU A 157 -0.82 21.10 10.95
N ASN A 158 0.33 20.42 11.01
CA ASN A 158 1.30 20.54 12.09
C ASN A 158 1.82 21.97 12.22
N ASP A 159 2.09 22.67 11.11
CA ASP A 159 2.54 24.05 11.16
C ASP A 159 1.44 25.00 11.70
N ILE A 160 0.17 24.80 11.31
CA ILE A 160 -0.96 25.58 11.85
C ILE A 160 -1.08 25.37 13.35
N ILE A 161 -1.08 24.12 13.82
CA ILE A 161 -1.16 23.79 15.25
C ILE A 161 0.03 24.40 15.99
N SER A 162 1.23 24.28 15.44
CA SER A 162 2.44 24.83 16.05
C SER A 162 2.41 26.35 16.16
N ARG A 163 1.82 27.06 15.18
CA ARG A 163 1.60 28.51 15.25
C ARG A 163 0.64 28.88 16.39
N VAL A 164 -0.44 28.13 16.57
CA VAL A 164 -1.38 28.35 17.68
C VAL A 164 -0.70 28.14 19.03
N ILE A 165 0.05 27.05 19.19
CA ILE A 165 0.78 26.75 20.43
C ILE A 165 1.80 27.85 20.75
N ARG A 166 2.57 28.34 19.76
CA ARG A 166 3.56 29.41 19.97
C ARG A 166 2.93 30.76 20.31
N ASN A 167 1.76 31.06 19.76
CA ASN A 167 1.09 32.34 19.95
C ASN A 167 0.19 32.37 21.20
N SER A 168 -0.21 31.20 21.71
CA SER A 168 -0.94 31.08 22.97
C SER A 168 0.02 31.08 24.16
N GLY A 169 -0.08 32.07 25.04
CA GLY A 169 0.71 32.13 26.28
C GLY A 169 0.39 31.01 27.29
N SER A 170 -0.70 30.26 27.09
CA SER A 170 -1.04 29.03 27.80
C SER A 170 -1.69 28.02 26.86
N LEU A 171 -1.34 26.73 27.00
CA LEU A 171 -1.85 25.67 26.13
C LEU A 171 -3.31 25.35 26.50
N LYS A 172 -4.25 25.82 25.67
CA LYS A 172 -5.67 25.45 25.77
C LYS A 172 -6.01 24.45 24.68
N ILE A 173 -6.33 23.22 25.07
CA ILE A 173 -6.67 22.13 24.14
C ILE A 173 -7.81 22.53 23.19
N GLY A 174 -8.82 23.24 23.69
CA GLY A 174 -9.95 23.70 22.85
C GLY A 174 -9.56 24.65 21.71
N GLU A 175 -8.49 25.45 21.87
CA GLU A 175 -7.99 26.33 20.80
C GLU A 175 -7.28 25.51 19.72
N VAL A 176 -6.52 24.49 20.12
CA VAL A 176 -5.85 23.56 19.21
C VAL A 176 -6.86 22.75 18.41
N GLU A 177 -7.89 22.20 19.06
CA GLU A 177 -8.96 21.46 18.38
C GLU A 177 -9.70 22.34 17.35
N LYS A 178 -10.01 23.59 17.73
CA LYS A 178 -10.67 24.54 16.82
C LYS A 178 -9.78 24.83 15.61
N ALA A 179 -8.49 25.05 15.82
CA ALA A 179 -7.54 25.32 14.74
C ALA A 179 -7.38 24.12 13.80
N ALA A 180 -7.28 22.90 14.34
CA ALA A 180 -7.20 21.68 13.54
C ALA A 180 -8.46 21.49 12.68
N LYS A 181 -9.65 21.71 13.26
CA LYS A 181 -10.93 21.61 12.53
C LYS A 181 -11.05 22.68 11.43
N SER A 182 -10.52 23.87 11.64
CA SER A 182 -10.57 24.96 10.66
C SER A 182 -9.39 24.99 9.69
N ALA A 183 -8.36 24.18 9.91
CA ALA A 183 -7.08 24.24 9.17
C ALA A 183 -7.27 24.14 7.66
N PHE A 184 -8.21 23.30 7.23
CA PHE A 184 -8.52 23.09 5.81
C PHE A 184 -9.73 23.90 5.32
N ALA A 185 -10.54 24.45 6.23
CA ALA A 185 -11.72 25.24 5.88
C ALA A 185 -11.35 26.58 5.22
N GLN A 186 -10.18 27.12 5.54
CA GLN A 186 -9.66 28.35 4.93
C GLN A 186 -8.96 28.11 3.58
N GLY A 187 -8.92 26.86 3.13
CA GLY A 187 -8.12 26.44 1.99
C GLY A 187 -6.65 26.29 2.35
N ILE A 188 -5.97 25.41 1.62
CA ILE A 188 -4.53 25.22 1.71
C ILE A 188 -3.84 26.18 0.76
N ASP A 189 -2.87 26.94 1.27
CA ASP A 189 -1.95 27.72 0.45
C ASP A 189 -0.90 26.80 -0.19
N VAL A 190 -0.94 26.70 -1.51
CA VAL A 190 0.00 25.87 -2.30
C VAL A 190 1.43 26.40 -2.22
N ALA A 191 1.64 27.71 -2.06
CA ALA A 191 2.99 28.25 -1.88
C ALA A 191 3.60 27.81 -0.55
N HIS A 192 2.78 27.73 0.50
CA HIS A 192 3.21 27.16 1.77
C HIS A 192 3.47 25.65 1.67
N LEU A 193 2.61 24.88 0.97
CA LEU A 193 2.89 23.46 0.68
C LEU A 193 4.23 23.26 -0.03
N ARG A 194 4.55 24.12 -1.02
CA ARG A 194 5.84 24.07 -1.72
C ARG A 194 7.01 24.28 -0.76
N THR A 195 6.87 25.21 0.18
CA THR A 195 7.89 25.47 1.21
C THR A 195 8.10 24.23 2.09
N LEU A 196 7.01 23.60 2.55
CA LEU A 196 7.05 22.35 3.32
C LEU A 196 7.67 21.20 2.51
N ALA A 197 7.40 21.13 1.22
CA ALA A 197 7.99 20.12 0.32
C ALA A 197 9.51 20.24 0.22
N ILE A 198 10.03 21.46 0.07
CA ILE A 198 11.47 21.74 0.06
C ILE A 198 12.09 21.34 1.41
N GLN A 199 11.47 21.73 2.52
CA GLN A 199 11.94 21.40 3.87
C GLN A 199 11.96 19.89 4.10
N ARG A 200 10.89 19.18 3.71
CA ARG A 200 10.77 17.73 3.84
C ARG A 200 11.85 17.01 3.06
N LYS A 201 12.13 17.41 1.80
CA LYS A 201 13.23 16.83 1.02
C LYS A 201 14.60 17.07 1.64
N ALA A 202 14.82 18.24 2.23
CA ALA A 202 16.08 18.55 2.89
C ALA A 202 16.35 17.67 4.12
N VAL A 203 15.29 17.30 4.84
CA VAL A 203 15.36 16.36 5.98
C VAL A 203 15.45 14.91 5.49
N GLN A 204 14.58 14.49 4.57
CA GLN A 204 14.53 13.11 4.06
C GLN A 204 15.79 12.66 3.33
N ARG A 205 16.56 13.57 2.69
CA ARG A 205 17.88 13.25 2.12
C ARG A 205 18.89 12.71 3.14
N LYS A 206 18.66 12.88 4.45
CA LYS A 206 19.49 12.28 5.50
C LYS A 206 19.02 10.88 5.93
N ASP A 207 17.75 10.53 5.72
CA ASP A 207 17.13 9.37 6.39
C ASP A 207 16.62 8.27 5.45
N TYR A 208 16.53 8.48 4.12
CA TYR A 208 16.18 7.41 3.17
C TYR A 208 17.36 6.97 2.31
N ILE A 209 17.81 5.74 2.55
CA ILE A 209 18.68 4.96 1.68
C ILE A 209 18.00 4.81 0.31
N ARG A 210 18.78 5.02 -0.76
CA ARG A 210 18.42 4.82 -2.17
C ARG A 210 17.46 3.64 -2.36
N TYR A 211 16.33 3.88 -3.03
CA TYR A 211 15.65 2.82 -3.79
C TYR A 211 16.69 2.23 -4.76
N PRO A 212 17.13 0.98 -4.59
CA PRO A 212 17.88 0.31 -5.65
C PRO A 212 16.95 0.19 -6.86
N ASP A 213 17.50 0.23 -8.07
CA ASP A 213 16.83 0.03 -9.38
C ASP A 213 15.85 -1.17 -9.39
N VAL A 214 14.65 -1.05 -8.80
CA VAL A 214 13.62 -2.11 -8.80
C VAL A 214 13.15 -2.38 -10.23
N ALA A 215 13.21 -1.36 -11.09
CA ALA A 215 12.91 -1.47 -12.52
C ALA A 215 13.85 -2.41 -13.28
N LYS A 216 15.10 -2.62 -12.83
CA LYS A 216 16.04 -3.54 -13.50
C LYS A 216 15.89 -4.99 -13.03
N ASN A 217 15.50 -5.21 -11.78
CA ASN A 217 15.39 -6.57 -11.25
C ASN A 217 14.05 -7.25 -11.56
N ASN A 218 12.96 -6.50 -11.77
CA ASN A 218 11.68 -7.09 -12.17
C ASN A 218 11.59 -7.44 -13.67
N GLN A 219 12.54 -6.99 -14.51
CA GLN A 219 12.63 -7.44 -15.90
C GLN A 219 13.18 -8.87 -16.04
N ALA A 220 13.87 -9.39 -15.02
CA ALA A 220 14.50 -10.72 -15.08
C ALA A 220 13.51 -11.90 -14.99
N TYR A 221 12.23 -11.66 -14.67
CA TYR A 221 11.21 -12.71 -14.53
C TYR A 221 10.06 -12.63 -15.53
N TYR A 222 10.05 -11.64 -16.43
CA TYR A 222 9.21 -11.72 -17.63
C TYR A 222 9.86 -12.72 -18.59
N LEU A 223 9.50 -13.99 -18.46
CA LEU A 223 9.76 -14.98 -19.50
C LEU A 223 9.16 -14.45 -20.82
N PRO A 224 9.90 -14.56 -21.94
CA PRO A 224 9.52 -13.91 -23.19
C PRO A 224 8.14 -14.41 -23.64
N GLY A 225 7.13 -13.52 -23.62
CA GLY A 225 5.78 -13.83 -24.08
C GLY A 225 4.63 -13.10 -23.38
N GLN A 226 4.83 -12.46 -22.24
CA GLN A 226 3.76 -11.71 -21.56
C GLN A 226 3.85 -10.21 -21.85
N SER A 227 3.21 -9.80 -22.95
CA SER A 227 2.85 -8.40 -23.19
C SER A 227 1.81 -7.99 -22.16
N GLY A 228 2.20 -7.15 -21.19
CA GLY A 228 1.28 -6.51 -20.26
C GLY A 228 0.20 -5.75 -21.03
N GLN A 229 -1.05 -6.11 -20.82
CA GLN A 229 -2.17 -5.28 -21.26
C GLN A 229 -2.24 -4.06 -20.34
N ASN A 230 -1.98 -2.88 -20.90
CA ASN A 230 -2.34 -1.62 -20.27
C ASN A 230 -3.87 -1.57 -20.19
N PHE A 231 -4.40 -1.46 -18.97
CA PHE A 231 -5.75 -0.99 -18.69
C PHE A 231 -5.65 0.34 -17.97
#